data_AF-A0A0G0IY80-F1
#
_entry.id   AF-A0A0G0IY80-F1
#
_cell.length_a   1.000
_cell.length_b   1.000
_cell.length_c   1.000
_cell.angle_alpha   90.00
_cell.angle_beta   90.00
_cell.angle_gamma   90.00
#
_symmetry.space_group_name_H-M   'P 1'
#
loop_
_entity.id
_entity.type
_entity.pdbx_description
1 polymer ?
#
loop_
_entity_poly.entity_id
_entity_poly.type
_entity_poly.pdbx_seq_one_letter_code
_entity_poly.pdbx_strand_id
1 'polypeptide(L)'
;MRNSNIKGGETITVTHVLIKEETKNLDIDFKTTSNEDDKLGWRVKKVTQKGEKGVKEVKYKVVFNDGKEISRKILESNIVKDPVNEVVTQGTHVEVGKVHTGAASWYAWTGTMAAANPWLPMGSYVRVTNKANGKQVIVKINDRGPFGAGRIIDLDKVAFAQIASIGAGVVDVKMEVITN
;
A
#
# COMPACT_ATOMS: atom_id res chain seq x y z
N MET A 1 59.54 14.48 -5.26
CA MET A 1 60.01 13.92 -6.54
C MET A 1 61.15 12.95 -6.23
N ARG A 2 61.03 11.66 -6.57
CA ARG A 2 62.15 10.70 -6.52
C ARG A 2 62.48 10.33 -7.97
N ASN A 3 63.69 10.64 -8.42
CA ASN A 3 64.18 10.24 -9.73
C ASN A 3 64.86 8.87 -9.63
N SER A 4 64.45 7.95 -10.50
CA SER A 4 65.08 6.64 -10.70
C SER A 4 65.70 6.62 -12.10
N ASN A 5 66.94 6.15 -12.24
CA ASN A 5 67.60 5.97 -13.53
C ASN A 5 67.02 4.75 -14.27
N ILE A 6 66.67 4.93 -15.55
CA ILE A 6 65.95 3.95 -16.37
C ILE A 6 66.91 3.41 -17.44
N LYS A 7 66.98 2.08 -17.62
CA LYS A 7 67.80 1.44 -18.66
C LYS A 7 67.01 1.31 -19.97
N GLY A 8 67.70 1.45 -21.10
CA GLY A 8 67.10 1.47 -22.44
C GLY A 8 66.31 0.20 -22.77
N GLY A 9 65.07 0.39 -23.25
CA GLY A 9 64.16 -0.67 -23.68
C GLY A 9 62.87 -0.79 -22.87
N GLU A 10 62.77 -0.15 -21.70
CA GLU A 10 61.56 -0.18 -20.86
C GLU A 10 60.61 0.98 -21.19
N THR A 11 59.38 0.65 -21.59
CA THR A 11 58.29 1.62 -21.72
C THR A 11 57.78 1.99 -20.33
N ILE A 12 58.04 3.20 -19.88
CA ILE A 12 57.48 3.70 -18.62
C ILE A 12 56.13 4.31 -18.88
N THR A 13 55.09 3.68 -18.35
CA THR A 13 53.76 4.26 -18.29
C THR A 13 53.67 5.09 -17.01
N VAL A 14 53.71 6.42 -17.14
CA VAL A 14 53.45 7.32 -16.00
C VAL A 14 51.95 7.47 -15.85
N THR A 15 51.41 6.77 -14.86
CA THR A 15 49.99 6.80 -14.51
C THR A 15 49.72 7.97 -13.56
N HIS A 16 48.85 8.90 -13.96
CA HIS A 16 48.53 10.08 -13.14
C HIS A 16 47.24 9.83 -12.35
N VAL A 17 47.39 9.67 -11.03
CA VAL A 17 46.26 9.56 -10.10
C VAL A 17 45.89 10.94 -9.57
N LEU A 18 44.65 11.36 -9.81
CA LEU A 18 44.10 12.62 -9.30
C LEU A 18 42.98 12.32 -8.31
N ILE A 19 42.96 13.04 -7.19
CA ILE A 19 41.91 12.94 -6.17
C ILE A 19 41.22 14.30 -6.09
N LYS A 20 39.90 14.31 -6.17
CA LYS A 20 39.07 15.52 -6.04
C LYS A 20 37.96 15.29 -5.03
N GLU A 21 37.50 16.38 -4.44
CA GLU A 21 36.25 16.41 -3.69
C GLU A 21 35.15 17.01 -4.57
N GLU A 22 34.01 16.32 -4.64
CA GLU A 22 32.82 16.76 -5.38
C GLU A 22 31.62 16.78 -4.46
N THR A 23 30.84 17.85 -4.49
CA THR A 23 29.57 17.95 -3.77
C THR A 23 28.41 17.79 -4.76
N LYS A 24 27.43 16.94 -4.43
CA LYS A 24 26.20 16.79 -5.20
C LYS A 24 24.97 16.77 -4.30
N ASN A 25 23.91 17.44 -4.75
CA ASN A 25 22.59 17.32 -4.16
C ASN A 25 21.88 16.08 -4.71
N LEU A 26 21.39 15.25 -3.81
CA LEU A 26 20.60 14.06 -4.12
C LEU A 26 19.23 14.17 -3.46
N ASP A 27 18.21 13.73 -4.19
CA ASP A 27 16.86 13.63 -3.68
C ASP A 27 16.78 12.59 -2.54
N ILE A 28 15.90 12.88 -1.59
CA ILE A 28 15.44 11.94 -0.56
C ILE A 28 13.96 11.68 -0.84
N ASP A 29 13.61 10.44 -1.17
CA ASP A 29 12.21 10.07 -1.39
C ASP A 29 11.38 10.21 -0.11
N PHE A 30 10.15 10.68 -0.26
CA PHE A 30 9.17 10.73 0.82
C PHE A 30 8.39 9.42 0.93
N LYS A 31 7.73 9.21 2.06
CA LYS A 31 6.82 8.07 2.26
C LYS A 31 5.37 8.51 2.13
N THR A 32 4.50 7.58 1.75
CA THR A 32 3.05 7.77 1.84
C THR A 32 2.54 7.19 3.15
N THR A 33 1.72 7.96 3.85
CA THR A 33 1.07 7.59 5.12
C THR A 33 -0.44 7.68 4.95
N SER A 34 -1.19 6.94 5.77
CA SER A 34 -2.65 6.85 5.68
C SER A 34 -3.32 7.20 6.99
N ASN A 35 -4.38 8.00 6.93
CA ASN A 35 -5.26 8.33 8.05
C ASN A 35 -6.72 8.00 7.69
N GLU A 36 -7.59 7.91 8.70
CA GLU A 36 -9.03 7.67 8.52
C GLU A 36 -9.86 8.94 8.78
N ASP A 37 -10.97 9.09 8.07
CA ASP A 37 -11.95 10.17 8.23
C ASP A 37 -13.39 9.61 8.17
N ASP A 38 -14.19 9.88 9.19
CA ASP A 38 -15.57 9.39 9.36
C ASP A 38 -16.63 10.27 8.69
N LYS A 39 -16.21 11.40 8.12
CA LYS A 39 -17.05 12.29 7.30
C LYS A 39 -16.87 12.00 5.81
N LEU A 40 -15.73 11.41 5.44
CA LEU A 40 -15.44 11.04 4.07
C LEU A 40 -16.06 9.68 3.75
N GLY A 41 -16.72 9.58 2.59
CA GLY A 41 -17.39 8.36 2.13
C GLY A 41 -16.47 7.13 2.11
N TRP A 42 -17.02 5.97 2.45
CA TRP A 42 -16.28 4.73 2.53
C TRP A 42 -15.58 4.41 1.20
N ARG A 43 -14.31 3.99 1.27
CA ARG A 43 -13.41 3.74 0.12
C ARG A 43 -13.04 4.97 -0.71
N VAL A 44 -13.53 6.17 -0.39
CA VAL A 44 -13.01 7.40 -0.96
C VAL A 44 -11.61 7.66 -0.40
N LYS A 45 -10.65 7.92 -1.28
CA LYS A 45 -9.29 8.32 -0.91
C LYS A 45 -9.05 9.76 -1.33
N LYS A 46 -8.50 10.56 -0.43
CA LYS A 46 -8.16 11.95 -0.69
C LYS A 46 -6.74 12.23 -0.22
N VAL A 47 -5.89 12.72 -1.11
CA VAL A 47 -4.58 13.25 -0.70
C VAL A 47 -4.84 14.53 0.10
N THR A 48 -4.54 14.49 1.39
CA THR A 48 -4.73 15.63 2.31
C THR A 48 -3.44 16.41 2.54
N GLN A 49 -2.29 15.77 2.32
CA GLN A 49 -0.99 16.43 2.26
C GLN A 49 -0.21 15.83 1.10
N LYS A 50 0.23 16.67 0.16
CA LYS A 50 1.07 16.22 -0.96
C LYS A 50 2.48 15.94 -0.46
N GLY A 51 3.08 14.85 -0.91
CA GLY A 51 4.47 14.54 -0.60
C GLY A 51 5.44 15.46 -1.34
N GLU A 52 6.54 15.80 -0.68
CA GLU A 52 7.67 16.51 -1.28
C GLU A 52 8.97 15.78 -0.98
N LYS A 53 9.82 15.64 -1.99
CA LYS A 53 11.15 15.06 -1.79
C LYS A 53 12.00 15.98 -0.91
N GLY A 54 12.78 15.33 -0.07
CA GLY A 54 13.88 15.98 0.64
C GLY A 54 15.10 16.10 -0.27
N VAL A 55 16.13 16.76 0.24
CA VAL A 55 17.42 16.92 -0.44
C VAL A 55 18.50 16.67 0.58
N LYS A 56 19.47 15.82 0.22
CA LYS A 56 20.74 15.71 0.94
C LYS A 56 21.88 16.18 0.06
N GLU A 57 22.81 16.88 0.67
CA GLU A 57 24.09 17.19 0.08
C GLU A 57 25.06 16.05 0.42
N VAL A 58 25.71 15.48 -0.60
CA VAL A 58 26.70 14.42 -0.43
C VAL A 58 28.03 14.88 -0.98
N LYS A 59 29.05 14.86 -0.12
CA LYS A 59 30.44 15.11 -0.50
C LYS A 59 31.13 13.79 -0.83
N TYR A 60 31.73 13.73 -2.00
CA TYR A 60 32.42 12.56 -2.54
C TYR A 60 33.90 12.82 -2.64
N LYS A 61 34.70 11.81 -2.30
CA LYS A 61 36.07 11.67 -2.79
C LYS A 61 36.04 10.91 -4.11
N VAL A 62 36.45 11.56 -5.19
CA VAL A 62 36.50 10.98 -6.53
C VAL A 62 37.96 10.80 -6.92
N VAL A 63 38.31 9.58 -7.33
CA VAL A 63 39.65 9.21 -7.78
C VAL A 63 39.61 9.01 -9.28
N PHE A 64 40.53 9.68 -9.98
CA PHE A 64 40.71 9.58 -11.41
C PHE A 64 42.05 8.93 -11.71
N ASN A 65 42.09 8.13 -12.77
CA ASN A 65 43.30 7.61 -13.37
C ASN A 65 43.36 8.04 -14.83
N ASP A 66 44.38 8.80 -15.20
CA ASP A 66 44.58 9.34 -16.57
C ASP A 66 43.30 10.03 -17.10
N GLY A 67 42.65 10.82 -16.23
CA GLY A 67 41.43 11.56 -16.53
C GLY A 67 40.12 10.77 -16.47
N LYS A 68 40.15 9.44 -16.32
CA LYS A 68 38.95 8.61 -16.15
C LYS A 68 38.62 8.40 -14.68
N GLU A 69 37.37 8.62 -14.28
CA GLU A 69 36.90 8.30 -12.92
C GLU A 69 37.02 6.79 -12.69
N ILE A 70 37.75 6.39 -11.65
CA ILE A 70 37.94 4.98 -11.28
C ILE A 70 37.25 4.61 -9.97
N SER A 71 37.01 5.57 -9.08
CA SER A 71 36.32 5.32 -7.82
C SER A 71 35.65 6.57 -7.27
N ARG A 72 34.53 6.37 -6.59
CA ARG A 72 33.82 7.41 -5.84
C ARG A 72 33.44 6.87 -4.47
N LYS A 73 33.86 7.57 -3.42
CA LYS A 73 33.52 7.24 -2.03
C LYS A 73 32.84 8.41 -1.35
N ILE A 74 31.75 8.16 -0.64
CA ILE A 74 31.10 9.18 0.19
C ILE A 74 32.03 9.51 1.36
N LEU A 75 32.28 10.81 1.56
CA LEU A 75 33.00 11.34 2.72
C LEU A 75 32.02 11.81 3.79
N GLU A 76 30.97 12.51 3.36
CA GLU A 76 30.02 13.19 4.25
C GLU A 76 28.66 13.25 3.55
N SER A 77 27.57 13.21 4.33
CA SER A 77 26.23 13.44 3.84
C SER A 77 25.42 14.24 4.85
N ASN A 78 24.86 15.37 4.42
CA ASN A 78 24.08 16.27 5.26
C ASN A 78 22.70 16.46 4.64
N ILE A 79 21.64 16.37 5.44
CA ILE A 79 20.27 16.65 4.96
C ILE A 79 20.11 18.17 4.88
N VAL A 80 19.76 18.66 3.69
CA VAL A 80 19.52 20.08 3.40
C VAL A 80 18.03 20.41 3.50
N LYS A 81 17.17 19.47 3.10
CA LYS A 81 15.73 19.57 3.21
C LYS A 81 15.17 18.19 3.59
N ASP A 82 14.42 18.10 4.68
CA ASP A 82 13.72 16.87 5.02
C ASP A 82 12.59 16.58 4.01
N PRO A 83 12.33 15.31 3.65
CA PRO A 83 11.17 14.96 2.86
C PRO A 83 9.88 15.23 3.63
N VAL A 84 8.86 15.72 2.93
CA VAL A 84 7.50 15.84 3.45
C VAL A 84 6.73 14.62 2.99
N ASN A 85 6.23 13.82 3.94
CA ASN A 85 5.43 12.64 3.61
C ASN A 85 4.11 13.03 2.94
N GLU A 86 3.67 12.18 2.02
CA GLU A 86 2.31 12.27 1.49
C GLU A 86 1.34 11.67 2.51
N VAL A 87 0.23 12.35 2.76
CA VAL A 87 -0.85 11.86 3.61
C VAL A 87 -2.07 11.62 2.75
N VAL A 88 -2.51 10.37 2.70
CA VAL A 88 -3.75 9.95 2.05
C VAL A 88 -4.78 9.65 3.14
N THR A 89 -5.88 10.38 3.13
CA THR A 89 -7.01 10.14 4.02
C THR A 89 -7.98 9.18 3.34
N GLN A 90 -8.36 8.11 4.04
CA GLN A 90 -9.35 7.13 3.62
C GLN A 90 -10.65 7.35 4.37
N GLY A 91 -11.75 7.44 3.62
CA GLY A 91 -13.07 7.59 4.20
C GLY A 91 -13.62 6.30 4.80
N THR A 92 -14.33 6.46 5.90
CA THR A 92 -14.98 5.39 6.68
C THR A 92 -16.49 5.61 6.83
N HIS A 93 -17.02 6.74 6.36
CA HIS A 93 -18.45 7.04 6.40
C HIS A 93 -19.23 6.11 5.49
N VAL A 94 -20.13 5.31 6.03
CA VAL A 94 -20.95 4.38 5.25
C VAL A 94 -22.40 4.84 5.26
N GLU A 95 -22.91 5.16 4.08
CA GLU A 95 -24.33 5.41 3.86
C GLU A 95 -25.03 4.11 3.51
N VAL A 96 -26.21 3.90 4.13
CA VAL A 96 -27.00 2.69 3.95
C VAL A 96 -28.32 3.01 3.25
N GLY A 97 -28.64 2.20 2.25
CA GLY A 97 -29.88 2.24 1.48
C GLY A 97 -30.84 1.13 1.90
N LYS A 98 -31.29 0.33 0.94
CA LYS A 98 -32.26 -0.74 1.15
C LYS A 98 -31.77 -1.73 2.21
N VAL A 99 -32.68 -2.13 3.10
CA VAL A 99 -32.43 -3.08 4.18
C VAL A 99 -33.25 -4.34 3.94
N HIS A 100 -32.60 -5.49 4.15
CA HIS A 100 -33.21 -6.82 4.07
C HIS A 100 -32.86 -7.61 5.33
N THR A 101 -33.73 -8.53 5.72
CA THR A 101 -33.48 -9.46 6.84
C THR A 101 -33.75 -10.88 6.39
N GLY A 102 -32.95 -11.82 6.89
CA GLY A 102 -33.09 -13.23 6.59
C GLY A 102 -31.85 -13.99 7.02
N ALA A 103 -31.72 -15.23 6.54
CA ALA A 103 -30.59 -16.08 6.89
C ALA A 103 -29.36 -15.79 6.02
N ALA A 104 -28.19 -15.83 6.64
CA ALA A 104 -26.89 -15.92 5.98
C ALA A 104 -26.30 -17.31 6.18
N SER A 105 -25.77 -17.89 5.11
CA SER A 105 -24.89 -19.07 5.17
C SER A 105 -23.46 -18.70 4.75
N TRP A 106 -22.59 -19.70 4.61
CA TRP A 106 -21.27 -19.49 4.03
C TRP A 106 -20.84 -20.59 3.05
N TYR A 107 -19.90 -20.22 2.17
CA TYR A 107 -19.20 -21.11 1.24
C TYR A 107 -17.68 -20.88 1.30
N ALA A 108 -16.88 -21.84 0.84
CA ALA A 108 -15.42 -21.73 0.85
C ALA A 108 -14.85 -21.84 -0.57
N TRP A 109 -14.73 -20.70 -1.25
CA TRP A 109 -14.17 -20.65 -2.61
C TRP A 109 -12.98 -19.70 -2.70
N THR A 110 -13.19 -18.41 -2.44
CA THR A 110 -12.23 -17.36 -2.83
C THR A 110 -11.35 -16.91 -1.68
N GLY A 111 -11.82 -17.03 -0.44
CA GLY A 111 -11.12 -16.49 0.73
C GLY A 111 -11.09 -14.97 0.73
N THR A 112 -12.11 -14.32 0.16
CA THR A 112 -12.18 -12.85 0.02
C THR A 112 -13.36 -12.24 0.78
N MET A 113 -13.35 -10.91 0.96
CA MET A 113 -14.47 -10.17 1.56
C MET A 113 -15.64 -10.02 0.57
N ALA A 114 -16.24 -11.15 0.24
CA ALA A 114 -17.26 -11.25 -0.80
C ALA A 114 -18.43 -12.17 -0.40
N ALA A 115 -19.49 -12.12 -1.20
CA ALA A 115 -20.69 -12.90 -0.98
C ALA A 115 -21.49 -13.13 -2.26
N ALA A 116 -22.28 -14.20 -2.24
CA ALA A 116 -23.36 -14.42 -3.19
C ALA A 116 -24.65 -13.74 -2.72
N ASN A 117 -25.36 -13.08 -3.64
CA ASN A 117 -26.74 -12.61 -3.41
C ASN A 117 -27.67 -12.92 -4.60
N PRO A 118 -28.96 -13.24 -4.38
CA PRO A 118 -29.84 -13.70 -5.45
C PRO A 118 -30.34 -12.59 -6.38
N TRP A 119 -30.37 -11.32 -5.94
CA TRP A 119 -31.06 -10.23 -6.67
C TRP A 119 -30.29 -8.91 -6.78
N LEU A 120 -29.32 -8.63 -5.92
CA LEU A 120 -28.55 -7.38 -5.96
C LEU A 120 -27.64 -7.35 -7.20
N PRO A 121 -27.40 -6.17 -7.81
CA PRO A 121 -26.43 -6.05 -8.89
C PRO A 121 -25.04 -6.58 -8.51
N MET A 122 -24.36 -7.26 -9.44
CA MET A 122 -22.97 -7.65 -9.26
C MET A 122 -22.10 -6.41 -9.00
N GLY A 123 -21.19 -6.51 -8.04
CA GLY A 123 -20.33 -5.41 -7.61
C GLY A 123 -20.93 -4.51 -6.53
N SER A 124 -22.19 -4.72 -6.14
CA SER A 124 -22.80 -4.02 -4.99
C SER A 124 -22.04 -4.32 -3.70
N TYR A 125 -22.04 -3.38 -2.76
CA TYR A 125 -21.55 -3.62 -1.41
C TYR A 125 -22.71 -3.69 -0.44
N VAL A 126 -22.60 -4.57 0.54
CA VAL A 126 -23.58 -4.70 1.61
C VAL A 126 -22.88 -4.81 2.96
N ARG A 127 -23.42 -4.16 3.98
CA ARG A 127 -23.11 -4.45 5.38
C ARG A 127 -24.03 -5.55 5.87
N VAL A 128 -23.44 -6.61 6.40
CA VAL A 128 -24.15 -7.77 6.94
C VAL A 128 -23.90 -7.80 8.43
N THR A 129 -24.97 -7.65 9.21
CA THR A 129 -24.94 -7.64 10.67
C THR A 129 -25.57 -8.92 11.18
N ASN A 130 -24.85 -9.71 11.96
CA ASN A 130 -25.42 -10.83 12.69
C ASN A 130 -26.30 -10.29 13.82
N LYS A 131 -27.59 -10.60 13.77
CA LYS A 131 -28.59 -10.07 14.71
C LYS A 131 -28.40 -10.57 16.13
N ALA A 132 -27.75 -11.72 16.32
CA ALA A 132 -27.55 -12.33 17.63
C ALA A 132 -26.43 -11.68 18.44
N ASN A 133 -25.41 -11.11 17.79
CA ASN A 133 -24.22 -10.58 18.48
C ASN A 133 -23.82 -9.16 18.06
N GLY A 134 -24.52 -8.55 17.10
CA GLY A 134 -24.24 -7.20 16.60
C GLY A 134 -22.96 -7.08 15.77
N LYS A 135 -22.20 -8.17 15.56
CA LYS A 135 -21.01 -8.14 14.70
C LYS A 135 -21.41 -7.93 13.26
N GLN A 136 -20.61 -7.16 12.55
CA GLN A 136 -20.91 -6.76 11.18
C GLN A 136 -19.69 -6.87 10.28
N VAL A 137 -19.96 -7.08 8.99
CA VAL A 137 -18.96 -7.16 7.93
C VAL A 137 -19.47 -6.47 6.68
N ILE A 138 -18.61 -5.76 5.95
CA ILE A 138 -18.94 -5.23 4.63
C ILE A 138 -18.34 -6.15 3.58
N VAL A 139 -19.16 -6.60 2.63
CA VAL A 139 -18.77 -7.54 1.57
C VAL A 139 -19.18 -7.03 0.20
N LYS A 140 -18.40 -7.43 -0.82
CA LYS A 140 -18.75 -7.22 -2.23
C LYS A 140 -19.61 -8.38 -2.72
N ILE A 141 -20.72 -8.07 -3.37
CA ILE A 141 -21.52 -9.05 -4.10
C ILE A 141 -20.79 -9.41 -5.40
N ASN A 142 -20.30 -10.64 -5.50
CA ASN A 142 -19.55 -11.13 -6.66
C ASN A 142 -20.08 -12.45 -7.23
N ASP A 143 -21.10 -13.03 -6.60
CA ASP A 143 -21.70 -14.29 -7.03
C ASP A 143 -23.23 -14.32 -6.85
N ARG A 144 -23.89 -15.35 -7.41
CA ARG A 144 -25.34 -15.53 -7.40
C ARG A 144 -25.77 -16.66 -6.47
N GLY A 145 -26.93 -16.48 -5.87
CA GLY A 145 -27.47 -17.35 -4.83
C GLY A 145 -27.42 -16.65 -3.47
N PRO A 146 -27.82 -17.30 -2.37
CA PRO A 146 -28.37 -18.66 -2.33
C PRO A 146 -29.82 -18.69 -2.87
N PHE A 147 -30.18 -19.71 -3.64
CA PHE A 147 -31.51 -19.81 -4.26
C PHE A 147 -32.56 -20.52 -3.37
N GLY A 148 -32.15 -21.05 -2.22
CA GLY A 148 -33.07 -21.69 -1.27
C GLY A 148 -33.89 -20.67 -0.48
N ALA A 149 -35.12 -21.03 -0.11
CA ALA A 149 -36.01 -20.17 0.67
C ALA A 149 -35.37 -19.71 2.00
N GLY A 150 -35.61 -18.45 2.37
CA GLY A 150 -35.20 -17.85 3.65
C GLY A 150 -33.75 -17.36 3.73
N ARG A 151 -32.85 -17.82 2.84
CA ARG A 151 -31.47 -17.31 2.79
C ARG A 151 -31.37 -16.13 1.83
N ILE A 152 -30.79 -15.04 2.32
CA ILE A 152 -30.68 -13.78 1.57
C ILE A 152 -29.26 -13.50 1.12
N ILE A 153 -28.27 -14.19 1.69
CA ILE A 153 -26.86 -14.00 1.37
C ILE A 153 -26.06 -15.26 1.72
N ASP A 154 -25.04 -15.56 0.93
CA ASP A 154 -24.08 -16.63 1.21
C ASP A 154 -22.68 -15.99 1.26
N LEU A 155 -22.09 -15.92 2.44
CA LEU A 155 -20.81 -15.23 2.64
C LEU A 155 -19.64 -16.14 2.29
N ASP A 156 -18.57 -15.58 1.72
CA ASP A 156 -17.31 -16.33 1.71
C ASP A 156 -16.88 -16.61 3.17
N LYS A 157 -16.28 -17.77 3.40
CA LYS A 157 -15.85 -18.27 4.71
C LYS A 157 -15.10 -17.22 5.52
N VAL A 158 -14.23 -16.42 4.91
CA VAL A 158 -13.46 -15.39 5.64
C VAL A 158 -14.33 -14.23 6.11
N ALA A 159 -15.37 -13.87 5.37
CA ALA A 159 -16.32 -12.83 5.76
C ALA A 159 -17.27 -13.33 6.84
N PHE A 160 -17.79 -14.56 6.70
CA PHE A 160 -18.66 -15.17 7.70
C PHE A 160 -17.96 -15.30 9.06
N ALA A 161 -16.68 -15.69 9.05
CA ALA A 161 -15.87 -15.82 10.27
C ALA A 161 -15.76 -14.52 11.09
N GLN A 162 -15.98 -13.35 10.49
CA GLN A 162 -15.98 -12.07 11.22
C GLN A 162 -17.25 -11.86 12.04
N ILE A 163 -18.37 -12.45 11.63
CA ILE A 163 -19.68 -12.23 12.26
C ILE A 163 -20.21 -13.46 13.03
N ALA A 164 -19.69 -14.66 12.76
CA ALA A 164 -20.09 -15.90 13.42
C ALA A 164 -18.99 -16.98 13.36
N SER A 165 -19.05 -17.95 14.28
CA SER A 165 -18.23 -19.16 14.17
C SER A 165 -18.68 -19.97 12.94
N ILE A 166 -17.74 -20.51 12.17
CA ILE A 166 -18.02 -21.36 11.00
C ILE A 166 -18.97 -22.51 11.34
N GLY A 167 -18.86 -23.08 12.56
CA GLY A 167 -19.71 -24.17 13.04
C GLY A 167 -21.18 -23.81 13.24
N ALA A 168 -21.54 -22.52 13.26
CA ALA A 168 -22.93 -22.09 13.30
C ALA A 168 -23.69 -22.46 12.01
N GLY A 169 -22.99 -22.55 10.87
CA GLY A 169 -23.54 -22.89 9.55
C GLY A 169 -24.42 -21.79 8.95
N VAL A 170 -25.50 -21.43 9.65
CA VAL A 170 -26.49 -20.44 9.24
C VAL A 170 -26.79 -19.50 10.42
N VAL A 171 -26.91 -18.20 10.14
CA VAL A 171 -27.25 -17.18 11.16
C VAL A 171 -28.26 -16.18 10.63
N ASP A 172 -29.11 -15.64 11.50
CA ASP A 172 -30.01 -14.54 11.15
C ASP A 172 -29.26 -13.22 11.05
N VAL A 173 -29.45 -12.53 9.92
CA VAL A 173 -28.76 -11.27 9.61
C VAL A 173 -29.70 -10.14 9.21
N LYS A 174 -29.20 -8.91 9.41
CA LYS A 174 -29.66 -7.71 8.72
C LYS A 174 -28.63 -7.38 7.64
N MET A 175 -29.07 -7.24 6.40
CA MET A 175 -28.25 -6.84 5.25
C MET A 175 -28.65 -5.43 4.80
N GLU A 176 -27.70 -4.52 4.78
CA GLU A 176 -27.89 -3.11 4.40
C GLU A 176 -27.07 -2.81 3.14
N VAL A 177 -27.71 -2.33 2.07
CA VAL A 177 -27.00 -1.97 0.83
C VAL A 177 -26.20 -0.69 1.06
N ILE A 178 -24.92 -0.68 0.71
CA ILE A 178 -24.06 0.51 0.79
C ILE A 178 -24.28 1.39 -0.45
N THR A 179 -24.46 2.69 -0.24
CA THR A 179 -24.82 3.65 -1.31
C THR A 179 -23.70 4.63 -1.69
N ASN A 180 -22.59 4.63 -0.96
CA ASN A 180 -21.45 5.53 -1.19
C ASN A 180 -20.11 4.80 -1.34
#